data_AF-A0A6P0J265-F1
#
_entry.id   AF-A0A6P0J265-F1
#
_cell.length_a   1.000
_cell.length_b   1.000
_cell.length_c   1.000
_cell.angle_alpha   90.00
_cell.angle_beta   90.00
_cell.angle_gamma   90.00
#
_symmetry.space_group_name_H-M   'P 1'
#
loop_
_entity.id
_entity.type
_entity.pdbx_description
1 polymer ?
#
loop_
_entity_poly.entity_id
_entity_poly.type
_entity_poly.pdbx_seq_one_letter_code
_entity_poly.pdbx_strand_id
1 'polypeptide(L)'
;KGVPGILIIPTIIILLGGGLSVLLGYKARWGALALIGFLIPTTLIFHTDFSNQMQEIQFLKNLGLIGGLLMVATFGSGPVSFDNRSVWDRIQFPLSLKNGWRRILRRSRF
;
A
#
# COMPACT_ATOMS: atom_id res chain seq x y z
N LYS A 1 17.10 -24.82 -10.41
CA LYS A 1 15.76 -25.14 -10.96
C LYS A 1 15.41 -24.03 -11.95
N GLY A 2 15.05 -24.35 -13.20
CA GLY A 2 14.66 -23.34 -14.19
C GLY A 2 13.23 -22.87 -13.95
N VAL A 3 13.01 -21.55 -13.89
CA VAL A 3 11.67 -20.97 -13.81
C VAL A 3 11.11 -20.87 -15.24
N PRO A 4 9.90 -21.38 -15.53
CA PRO A 4 9.27 -21.25 -16.83
C PRO A 4 9.22 -19.78 -17.28
N GLY A 5 9.71 -19.48 -18.49
CA GLY A 5 9.79 -18.11 -19.01
C GLY A 5 8.44 -17.38 -19.06
N ILE A 6 7.33 -18.13 -19.11
CA ILE A 6 5.98 -17.58 -19.07
C ILE A 6 5.65 -16.82 -17.77
N LEU A 7 6.38 -17.10 -16.68
CA LEU A 7 6.19 -16.43 -15.39
C LEU A 7 6.88 -15.07 -15.32
N ILE A 8 7.75 -14.72 -16.27
CA ILE A 8 8.52 -13.47 -16.25
C ILE A 8 7.59 -12.26 -16.38
N ILE A 9 6.68 -12.29 -17.35
CA ILE A 9 5.75 -11.18 -17.62
C ILE A 9 4.84 -10.88 -16.41
N PRO A 10 4.10 -11.85 -15.83
CA PRO A 10 3.24 -11.58 -14.68
C PRO A 10 4.06 -11.15 -13.45
N THR A 11 5.27 -11.68 -13.28
CA THR A 11 6.19 -11.25 -12.21
C THR A 11 6.52 -9.77 -12.32
N ILE A 12 6.93 -9.30 -13.51
CA ILE A 12 7.25 -7.90 -13.75
C ILE A 12 6.06 -7.00 -13.46
N ILE A 13 4.85 -7.37 -13.92
CA ILE A 13 3.63 -6.60 -13.70
C ILE A 13 3.33 -6.48 -12.19
N ILE A 14 3.42 -7.57 -11.43
CA ILE A 14 3.14 -7.56 -9.99
C ILE A 14 4.17 -6.72 -9.24
N LEU A 15 5.47 -6.90 -9.53
CA LEU A 15 6.54 -6.19 -8.83
C LEU A 15 6.50 -4.69 -9.12
N LEU A 16 6.40 -4.31 -10.40
CA LEU A 16 6.36 -2.90 -10.78
C LEU A 16 5.03 -2.26 -10.38
N GLY A 17 3.90 -2.90 -10.67
CA GLY A 17 2.58 -2.37 -10.34
C GLY A 17 2.37 -2.25 -8.83
N GLY A 18 2.72 -3.29 -8.07
CA GLY A 18 2.65 -3.28 -6.60
C GLY A 18 3.63 -2.30 -5.98
N GLY A 19 4.88 -2.27 -6.48
CA GLY A 19 5.91 -1.35 -6.00
C GLY A 19 5.55 0.12 -6.23
N LEU A 20 5.07 0.46 -7.42
CA LEU A 20 4.61 1.82 -7.74
C LEU A 20 3.37 2.23 -6.94
N SER A 21 2.43 1.30 -6.72
CA SER A 21 1.25 1.54 -5.88
C SER A 21 1.65 1.90 -4.44
N VAL A 22 2.60 1.17 -3.86
CA VAL A 22 3.13 1.45 -2.52
C VAL A 22 3.93 2.76 -2.51
N LEU A 23 4.79 2.99 -3.50
CA LEU A 23 5.66 4.16 -3.59
C LEU A 23 4.87 5.47 -3.73
N LEU A 24 3.90 5.52 -4.65
CA LEU A 24 3.07 6.69 -4.89
C LEU A 24 1.97 6.83 -3.83
N GLY A 25 1.76 5.80 -3.03
CA GLY A 25 0.68 5.75 -2.05
C GLY A 25 -0.71 5.61 -2.69
N TYR A 26 -0.80 5.27 -3.98
CA TYR A 26 -2.07 5.05 -4.69
C TYR A 26 -2.53 3.61 -4.50
N LYS A 27 -3.65 3.38 -3.78
CA LYS A 27 -4.11 2.04 -3.39
C LYS A 27 -3.02 1.21 -2.69
N ALA A 28 -2.16 1.85 -1.90
CA ALA A 28 -0.96 1.24 -1.32
C ALA A 28 -1.21 -0.07 -0.56
N ARG A 29 -2.37 -0.21 0.10
CA ARG A 29 -2.76 -1.46 0.77
C ARG A 29 -2.89 -2.64 -0.19
N TRP A 30 -3.52 -2.42 -1.35
CA TRP A 30 -3.69 -3.46 -2.35
C TRP A 30 -2.36 -3.80 -3.04
N GLY A 31 -1.54 -2.79 -3.33
CA GLY A 31 -0.17 -3.00 -3.81
C GLY A 31 0.68 -3.81 -2.83
N ALA A 32 0.61 -3.48 -1.54
CA ALA A 32 1.33 -4.19 -0.49
C ALA A 32 0.88 -5.65 -0.35
N LEU A 33 -0.44 -5.91 -0.34
CA LEU A 33 -0.97 -7.27 -0.27
C LEU A 33 -0.57 -8.12 -1.49
N ALA A 34 -0.60 -7.54 -2.69
CA ALA A 34 -0.17 -8.24 -3.91
C ALA A 34 1.31 -8.61 -3.85
N LEU A 35 2.16 -7.69 -3.39
CA LEU A 35 3.59 -7.95 -3.21
C LEU A 35 3.85 -9.01 -2.12
N ILE A 36 3.17 -8.95 -0.97
CA ILE A 36 3.29 -9.96 0.09
C ILE A 36 2.91 -11.34 -0.45
N GLY A 37 1.78 -11.44 -1.16
CA GLY A 37 1.31 -12.68 -1.77
C GLY A 37 2.29 -13.27 -2.78
N PHE A 38 3.08 -12.43 -3.45
CA PHE A 38 4.14 -12.88 -4.36
C PHE A 38 5.45 -13.24 -3.62
N LEU A 39 5.86 -12.44 -2.62
CA LEU A 39 7.13 -12.63 -1.91
C LEU A 39 7.14 -13.89 -1.05
N ILE A 40 6.04 -14.23 -0.37
CA ILE A 40 5.97 -15.42 0.50
C ILE A 40 6.29 -16.72 -0.28
N PRO A 41 5.54 -17.09 -1.33
CA PRO A 41 5.82 -18.33 -2.05
C PRO A 41 7.19 -18.31 -2.73
N THR A 42 7.61 -17.16 -3.28
CA THR A 42 8.93 -17.03 -3.91
C THR A 42 10.06 -17.30 -2.90
N THR A 43 9.94 -16.76 -1.70
CA THR A 43 10.96 -16.93 -0.65
C THR A 43 11.04 -18.38 -0.18
N LEU A 44 9.88 -19.02 0.05
CA LEU A 44 9.80 -20.40 0.50
C LEU A 44 10.23 -21.43 -0.56
N ILE A 45 10.13 -21.09 -1.85
CA ILE A 45 10.50 -22.01 -2.94
C ILE A 45 11.98 -21.87 -3.32
N PHE A 46 12.53 -20.66 -3.27
CA PHE A 46 13.86 -20.35 -3.84
C PHE A 46 14.97 -20.05 -2.81
N HIS A 47 14.64 -19.78 -1.54
CA HIS A 47 15.61 -19.29 -0.55
C HIS A 47 15.53 -20.02 0.80
N THR A 48 15.30 -21.33 0.81
CA THR A 48 15.20 -22.12 2.05
C THR A 48 16.45 -22.94 2.38
N ASP A 49 17.51 -22.83 1.59
CA ASP A 49 18.78 -23.49 1.90
C ASP A 49 19.63 -22.63 2.85
N PHE A 50 19.40 -22.81 4.15
CA PHE A 50 20.11 -22.08 5.20
C PHE A 50 21.57 -22.52 5.38
N SER A 51 22.02 -23.58 4.69
CA SER A 51 23.44 -23.93 4.66
C SER A 51 24.26 -23.02 3.74
N ASN A 52 23.57 -22.32 2.82
CA ASN A 52 24.16 -21.38 1.90
C ASN A 52 23.89 -19.94 2.35
N GLN A 53 24.94 -19.25 2.80
CA GLN A 53 24.88 -17.87 3.29
C GLN A 53 24.20 -16.91 2.30
N MET A 54 24.39 -17.09 0.99
CA MET A 54 23.73 -16.23 0.00
C MET A 54 22.21 -16.45 -0.03
N GLN A 55 21.74 -17.69 0.10
CA GLN A 55 20.30 -17.97 0.16
C GLN A 55 19.69 -17.46 1.47
N GLU A 56 20.39 -17.61 2.59
CA GLU A 56 19.97 -17.05 3.88
C GLU A 56 19.82 -15.52 3.81
N ILE A 57 20.77 -14.81 3.19
CA ILE A 57 20.68 -13.35 3.00
C ILE A 57 19.44 -12.99 2.15
N GLN A 58 19.17 -13.72 1.07
CA GLN A 58 17.97 -13.45 0.25
C GLN A 58 16.68 -13.75 1.00
N PHE A 59 16.65 -14.80 1.82
CA PHE A 59 15.52 -15.12 2.69
C PHE A 59 15.23 -13.99 3.66
N LEU A 60 16.25 -13.55 4.41
CA LEU A 60 16.13 -12.48 5.39
C LEU A 60 15.76 -11.14 4.74
N LYS A 61 16.30 -10.85 3.55
CA LYS A 61 15.93 -9.68 2.75
C LYS A 61 14.43 -9.69 2.43
N ASN A 62 13.91 -10.81 1.94
CA ASN A 62 12.50 -10.92 1.59
C ASN A 62 11.60 -10.91 2.83
N LEU A 63 12.04 -11.51 3.95
CA LEU A 63 11.33 -11.46 5.22
C LEU A 63 11.21 -10.02 5.73
N GLY A 64 12.29 -9.24 5.67
CA GLY A 64 12.29 -7.81 6.01
C GLY A 64 11.36 -7.00 5.11
N LEU A 65 11.36 -7.27 3.80
CA LEU A 65 10.43 -6.65 2.85
C LEU A 65 8.96 -6.98 3.19
N ILE A 66 8.65 -8.24 3.49
CA ILE A 66 7.29 -8.64 3.91
C ILE A 66 6.88 -7.89 5.19
N GLY A 67 7.77 -7.77 6.17
CA GLY A 67 7.52 -6.98 7.39
C GLY A 67 7.21 -5.51 7.10
N GLY A 68 7.99 -4.87 6.23
CA GLY A 68 7.72 -3.49 5.79
C GLY A 68 6.40 -3.35 5.03
N LEU A 69 6.07 -4.30 4.14
CA LEU A 69 4.82 -4.30 3.40
C LEU A 69 3.60 -4.57 4.30
N LEU A 70 3.75 -5.39 5.35
CA LEU A 70 2.70 -5.59 6.35
C LEU A 70 2.36 -4.28 7.07
N MET A 71 3.38 -3.47 7.41
CA MET A 71 3.16 -2.13 7.96
C MET A 71 2.36 -1.24 7.01
N VAL A 72 2.68 -1.25 5.71
CA VAL A 72 1.90 -0.50 4.70
C VAL A 72 0.47 -1.04 4.57
N ALA A 73 0.29 -2.36 4.62
CA ALA A 73 -1.04 -2.98 4.55
C ALA A 73 -1.92 -2.59 5.75
N THR A 74 -1.36 -2.55 6.97
CA THR A 74 -2.09 -2.20 8.20
C THR A 74 -2.32 -0.70 8.33
N PHE A 75 -1.29 0.13 8.21
CA PHE A 75 -1.38 1.57 8.43
C PHE A 75 -1.84 2.35 7.20
N GLY A 76 -1.78 1.75 6.02
CA GLY A 76 -2.15 2.39 4.76
C GLY A 76 -1.10 3.36 4.25
N SER A 77 -1.53 4.25 3.34
CA SER A 77 -0.64 5.22 2.72
C SER A 77 -0.43 6.45 3.62
N GLY A 78 0.82 6.93 3.70
CA GLY A 78 1.19 8.06 4.57
C GLY A 78 0.55 9.41 4.15
N PRO A 79 0.75 10.48 4.93
CA PRO A 79 0.12 11.79 4.70
C PRO A 79 0.51 12.47 3.37
N VAL A 80 1.62 12.04 2.74
CA VAL A 80 2.10 12.53 1.43
C VAL A 80 1.64 11.62 0.27
N SER A 81 0.65 10.75 0.48
CA SER A 81 0.18 9.82 -0.54
C SER A 81 -0.79 10.45 -1.55
N PHE A 82 -0.79 9.94 -2.80
CA PHE A 82 -1.75 10.34 -3.82
C PHE A 82 -3.21 10.02 -3.46
N ASP A 83 -3.40 8.96 -2.66
CA ASP A 83 -4.72 8.51 -2.18
C ASP A 83 -5.11 9.17 -0.85
N ASN A 84 -4.38 10.21 -0.42
CA ASN A 84 -4.70 10.95 0.79
C ASN A 84 -6.02 11.68 0.59
N ARG A 85 -7.11 11.04 1.04
CA ARG A 85 -8.41 11.68 1.23
C ARG A 85 -8.14 12.98 1.96
N SER A 86 -8.68 14.04 1.38
CA SER A 86 -8.31 15.41 1.64
C SER A 86 -8.17 15.68 3.15
N VAL A 87 -7.21 16.50 3.54
CA VAL A 87 -7.18 17.10 4.89
C VAL A 87 -8.55 17.72 5.24
N TRP A 88 -9.28 18.18 4.21
CA TRP A 88 -10.65 18.65 4.27
C TRP A 88 -11.70 17.60 4.70
N ASP A 89 -11.45 16.29 4.58
CA ASP A 89 -12.32 15.23 5.10
C ASP A 89 -12.08 14.96 6.60
N ARG A 90 -10.83 15.13 7.06
CA ARG A 90 -10.45 15.02 8.49
C ARG A 90 -10.89 16.23 9.29
N ILE A 91 -10.89 17.40 8.67
CA ILE A 91 -11.54 18.59 9.19
C ILE A 91 -12.98 18.56 8.68
N GLN A 92 -13.82 17.67 9.22
CA GLN A 92 -15.26 17.86 9.12
C GLN A 92 -15.57 19.23 9.75
N PHE A 93 -15.61 20.29 8.93
CA PHE A 93 -16.42 21.44 9.25
C PHE A 93 -17.81 20.87 9.54
N PRO A 94 -18.31 20.98 10.79
CA PRO A 94 -19.58 20.39 11.13
C PRO A 94 -20.61 20.94 10.13
N LEU A 95 -21.37 20.05 9.49
CA LEU A 95 -22.47 20.41 8.58
C LEU A 95 -23.46 21.42 9.22
N SER A 96 -23.39 21.56 10.55
CA SER A 96 -23.98 22.63 11.36
C SER A 96 -23.73 24.05 10.82
N LEU A 97 -22.52 24.37 10.37
CA LEU A 97 -22.20 25.73 9.91
C LEU A 97 -22.84 26.04 8.56
N LYS A 98 -22.87 25.08 7.60
CA LYS A 98 -23.55 25.28 6.31
C LYS A 98 -25.07 25.53 6.46
N ASN A 99 -25.69 24.98 7.50
CA ASN A 99 -27.12 25.15 7.77
C ASN A 99 -27.43 26.34 8.70
N GLY A 100 -26.45 26.80 9.49
CA GLY A 100 -26.57 27.98 10.36
C GLY A 100 -26.65 29.28 9.56
N TRP A 101 -25.81 29.45 8.54
CA TRP A 101 -25.82 30.65 7.69
C TRP A 101 -27.10 30.79 6.86
N ARG A 102 -27.70 29.68 6.42
CA ARG A 102 -29.02 29.70 5.75
C ARG A 102 -30.15 30.14 6.68
N ARG A 103 -30.03 29.88 7.99
CA ARG A 103 -30.97 30.35 9.02
C ARG A 103 -30.81 31.83 9.31
N ILE A 104 -29.57 32.32 9.35
CA ILE A 104 -29.25 33.73 9.63
C ILE A 104 -29.67 34.63 8.47
N LEU A 105 -29.37 34.25 7.23
CA LEU A 105 -29.74 35.01 6.03
C LEU A 105 -31.25 35.02 5.74
N ARG A 106 -32.04 34.16 6.40
CA ARG A 106 -33.50 34.17 6.33
C ARG A 106 -34.15 35.03 7.42
N ARG A 107 -33.36 35.53 8.38
CA ARG A 107 -33.82 36.35 9.52
C ARG A 107 -33.63 37.85 9.32
N SER A 108 -32.93 38.27 8.27
CA SER A 108 -32.67 39.69 7.93
C SER A 108 -33.55 40.20 6.78
N ARG A 109 -34.74 39.64 6.58
CA ARG A 109 -35.79 40.21 5.74
C ARG A 109 -36.98 40.59 6.62
N PHE A 110 -36.78 41.57 7.50
CA PHE A 110 -37.80 42.43 8.11
C PHE A 110 -37.13 43.74 8.50
#